data_AF-A0A955PYW9-F1
#
_entry.id   AF-A0A955PYW9-F1
#
_cell.length_a   1.000
_cell.length_b   1.000
_cell.length_c   1.000
_cell.angle_alpha   90.00
_cell.angle_beta   90.00
_cell.angle_gamma   90.00
#
_symmetry.space_group_name_H-M   'P 1'
#
loop_
_entity.id
_entity.type
_entity.pdbx_description
1 polymer ?
#
loop_
_entity_poly.entity_id
_entity_poly.type
_entity_poly.pdbx_seq_one_letter_code
_entity_poly.pdbx_strand_id
1 'polypeptide(L)'
;MSMLFYIQSGPFRKPATFLASLLQSRKALTFPPIAPWVGAETTPGNSQQIEKWRNLGRLIQCLRPPYQTTHIVFLATLTFLGWAIFELNTSWLQSRLFHTISAQLTSPVQPGPSPLTVFPSSGPLDERRGYTRLPAILSKLQKKGFVIQAQAHPSAELKTISDLGISPIYREKTQSGLRIVDSHGQDLFQLSDPKQVFPNFEAIPPLLVQTLLFIENRELLDPCCPYANPAVEWDRLGQAFLTQGIRLVKNDQNVPGGSTLATQLEKFRHSPRGQTSSLQEKAKQVTAASLRIYHDDIRTQEAQKHLVLDYMNSFPLGAYPGAGEIHGFGDGLSAWFHMDLSRFDQILAGADPTSLEKMALAAATYKKGVSLLLALRRPSYYLTHIDALNEKTNTYLRLLTQAGIISPALRDLALIYPLVFAPASSRISSNTSFQDQKAPNFIRAHLQNLLGLPSLYALDHMDATVETTLDRDLQFRATTLLQHLADP
;
A
#
# COMPACT_ATOMS: atom_id res chain seq x y z
N MET A 1 -29.13 39.02 -32.46
CA MET A 1 -29.67 38.79 -31.10
C MET A 1 -28.59 38.01 -30.36
N SER A 2 -27.54 38.61 -29.77
CA SER A 2 -27.50 39.71 -28.78
C SER A 2 -28.43 39.37 -27.59
N MET A 3 -28.02 39.16 -26.35
CA MET A 3 -27.00 39.77 -25.46
C MET A 3 -26.62 38.75 -24.35
N LEU A 4 -25.35 38.53 -24.01
CA LEU A 4 -24.53 39.23 -22.98
C LEU A 4 -24.98 39.04 -21.52
N PHE A 5 -24.14 38.35 -20.72
CA PHE A 5 -23.56 38.94 -19.50
C PHE A 5 -22.16 38.38 -19.22
N TYR A 6 -21.33 39.26 -18.66
CA TYR A 6 -19.88 39.35 -18.75
C TYR A 6 -19.26 39.25 -17.34
N ILE A 7 -18.29 38.33 -17.18
CA ILE A 7 -16.99 38.48 -16.49
C ILE A 7 -16.90 38.70 -14.97
N GLN A 8 -16.13 37.80 -14.31
CA GLN A 8 -14.85 38.18 -13.68
C GLN A 8 -13.83 37.04 -13.66
N SER A 9 -12.80 37.20 -14.49
CA SER A 9 -11.56 36.41 -14.55
C SER A 9 -10.48 37.09 -13.70
N GLY A 10 -9.86 36.34 -12.78
CA GLY A 10 -8.67 36.75 -12.03
C GLY A 10 -7.47 35.85 -12.38
N PRO A 11 -6.23 36.38 -12.55
CA PRO A 11 -5.11 35.64 -13.12
C PRO A 11 -4.17 35.12 -12.03
N PHE A 12 -3.95 33.82 -11.90
CA PHE A 12 -2.74 33.29 -11.23
C PHE A 12 -2.28 31.98 -11.89
N ARG A 13 -1.42 32.12 -12.90
CA ARG A 13 -0.49 31.09 -13.37
C ARG A 13 0.82 31.25 -12.60
N LYS A 14 1.25 30.18 -11.90
CA LYS A 14 2.60 29.78 -11.42
C LYS A 14 3.50 30.85 -10.72
N PRO A 15 4.36 30.44 -9.77
CA PRO A 15 5.75 30.23 -10.18
C PRO A 15 6.49 29.10 -9.44
N ALA A 16 7.22 28.30 -10.22
CA ALA A 16 8.43 27.62 -9.79
C ALA A 16 9.58 28.25 -10.56
N THR A 17 10.31 29.20 -9.94
CA THR A 17 11.67 29.64 -10.30
C THR A 17 12.06 30.77 -9.34
N PHE A 18 12.75 30.44 -8.23
CA PHE A 18 13.30 31.44 -7.31
C PHE A 18 14.70 31.06 -6.81
N LEU A 19 15.56 30.58 -7.71
CA LEU A 19 16.95 30.22 -7.38
C LEU A 19 17.99 30.66 -8.42
N ALA A 20 17.77 31.75 -9.15
CA ALA A 20 18.81 32.31 -10.03
C ALA A 20 18.61 33.80 -10.35
N SER A 21 18.90 34.69 -9.40
CA SER A 21 19.25 36.10 -9.73
C SER A 21 19.94 36.78 -8.54
N LEU A 22 21.14 36.32 -8.23
CA LEU A 22 22.02 36.99 -7.27
C LEU A 22 23.37 37.13 -7.96
N LEU A 23 23.50 38.18 -8.79
CA LEU A 23 24.73 38.82 -9.30
C LEU A 23 24.34 39.83 -10.42
N GLN A 24 25.02 40.98 -10.44
CA GLN A 24 24.80 42.18 -11.28
C GLN A 24 23.73 43.15 -10.73
N SER A 25 23.96 44.46 -10.55
CA SER A 25 25.05 45.35 -10.94
C SER A 25 25.18 46.55 -9.99
N ARG A 26 26.41 47.08 -9.94
CA ARG A 26 26.89 48.25 -9.21
C ARG A 26 26.37 49.61 -9.75
N LYS A 27 26.43 50.62 -8.85
CA LYS A 27 26.69 52.07 -9.08
C LYS A 27 25.59 52.84 -9.82
N ALA A 28 25.40 54.15 -9.65
CA ALA A 28 25.78 55.18 -8.69
C ALA A 28 25.01 56.43 -9.19
N LEU A 29 24.40 57.24 -8.33
CA LEU A 29 23.84 58.54 -8.74
C LEU A 29 24.12 59.58 -7.65
N THR A 30 25.06 60.46 -7.97
CA THR A 30 25.50 61.66 -7.26
C THR A 30 24.82 62.89 -7.84
N PHE A 31 24.44 63.86 -7.03
CA PHE A 31 24.12 65.25 -7.45
C PHE A 31 24.28 66.21 -6.24
N PRO A 32 24.45 67.55 -6.46
CA PRO A 32 25.70 68.30 -6.20
C PRO A 32 25.60 69.28 -5.00
N PRO A 33 26.66 70.06 -4.66
CA PRO A 33 26.69 70.89 -3.45
C PRO A 33 26.24 72.34 -3.73
N ILE A 34 25.66 73.00 -2.72
CA ILE A 34 25.48 74.46 -2.69
C ILE A 34 25.98 74.99 -1.34
N ALA A 35 26.84 76.00 -1.42
CA ALA A 35 27.50 76.72 -0.34
C ALA A 35 26.70 77.99 0.07
N PRO A 36 27.27 78.93 0.85
CA PRO A 36 27.08 79.09 2.28
C PRO A 36 26.19 80.30 2.62
N TRP A 37 25.53 80.27 3.78
CA TRP A 37 25.04 81.49 4.44
C TRP A 37 25.81 81.70 5.74
N VAL A 38 26.55 82.80 5.75
CA VAL A 38 27.23 83.39 6.90
C VAL A 38 26.34 84.52 7.42
N GLY A 39 26.14 84.59 8.74
CA GLY A 39 25.67 85.81 9.39
C GLY A 39 24.66 85.59 10.51
N ALA A 40 25.13 85.16 11.68
CA ALA A 40 24.84 85.84 12.95
C ALA A 40 25.65 85.16 14.05
N GLU A 41 26.65 85.88 14.53
CA GLU A 41 27.46 85.56 15.70
C GLU A 41 26.57 85.38 16.93
N THR A 42 26.80 84.31 17.69
CA THR A 42 26.87 84.28 19.16
C THR A 42 27.28 82.86 19.59
N THR A 43 28.52 82.68 20.03
CA THR A 43 28.90 81.62 20.97
C THR A 43 29.03 82.24 22.35
N PRO A 44 29.02 81.49 23.49
CA PRO A 44 29.02 80.03 23.64
C PRO A 44 27.97 79.54 24.66
N GLY A 45 27.29 78.43 24.39
CA GLY A 45 26.30 77.88 25.32
C GLY A 45 26.31 76.37 25.30
N ASN A 46 27.14 75.80 26.18
CA ASN A 46 27.20 74.38 26.51
C ASN A 46 25.81 73.92 26.99
N SER A 47 24.91 73.57 26.06
CA SER A 47 23.54 73.20 26.41
C SER A 47 23.51 71.70 26.72
N GLN A 48 23.16 71.38 27.98
CA GLN A 48 22.87 70.04 28.48
C GLN A 48 21.87 69.23 27.63
N GLN A 49 21.24 69.84 26.62
CA GLN A 49 20.35 69.17 25.67
C GLN A 49 21.10 68.27 24.69
N ILE A 50 22.27 68.64 24.17
CA ILE A 50 22.96 67.84 23.14
C ILE A 50 23.61 66.58 23.74
N GLU A 51 24.12 66.64 24.97
CA GLU A 51 24.59 65.47 25.70
C GLU A 51 23.46 64.52 26.13
N LYS A 52 22.27 65.07 26.46
CA LYS A 52 21.07 64.25 26.73
C LYS A 52 20.65 63.42 25.53
N TRP A 53 20.71 63.96 24.31
CA TRP A 53 20.35 63.21 23.10
C TRP A 53 21.41 62.15 22.71
N ARG A 54 22.70 62.39 22.97
CA ARG A 54 23.76 61.39 22.74
C ARG A 54 23.71 60.23 23.74
N ASN A 55 23.35 60.50 25.00
CA ASN A 55 23.13 59.48 26.01
C ASN A 55 21.82 58.70 25.79
N LEU A 56 20.75 59.35 25.29
CA LEU A 56 19.53 58.65 24.86
C LEU A 56 19.80 57.72 23.67
N GLY A 57 20.61 58.13 22.69
CA GLY A 57 20.97 57.31 21.53
C GLY A 57 21.75 56.04 21.91
N ARG A 58 22.64 56.11 22.91
CA ARG A 58 23.34 54.93 23.47
C ARG A 58 22.45 54.08 24.37
N LEU A 59 21.50 54.68 25.10
CA LEU A 59 20.52 53.95 25.90
C LEU A 59 19.56 53.14 25.01
N ILE A 60 19.12 53.70 23.88
CA ILE A 60 18.23 53.03 22.91
C ILE A 60 18.95 51.91 22.15
N GLN A 61 20.28 52.01 21.96
CA GLN A 61 21.09 50.91 21.41
C GLN A 61 21.40 49.81 22.44
N CYS A 62 21.49 50.12 23.74
CA CYS A 62 21.61 49.13 24.82
C CYS A 62 20.26 48.52 25.27
N LEU A 63 19.12 49.09 24.86
CA LEU A 63 17.76 48.59 25.15
C LEU A 63 17.16 47.80 23.98
N ARG A 64 17.98 47.06 23.20
CA ARG A 64 17.51 45.84 22.52
C ARG A 64 17.89 44.65 23.39
N PRO A 65 17.02 44.24 24.33
CA PRO A 65 17.32 43.09 25.16
C PRO A 65 17.31 41.83 24.28
N PRO A 66 18.23 40.86 24.50
CA PRO A 66 18.13 39.53 23.91
C PRO A 66 16.85 38.79 24.35
N TYR A 67 16.10 39.34 25.31
CA TYR A 67 14.84 38.78 25.79
C TYR A 67 13.69 38.88 24.78
N GLN A 68 13.65 39.89 23.91
CA GLN A 68 12.59 39.96 22.88
C GLN A 68 12.74 38.84 21.85
N THR A 69 13.98 38.53 21.44
CA THR A 69 14.24 37.42 20.54
C THR A 69 13.97 36.07 21.22
N THR A 70 14.29 35.90 22.51
CA THR A 70 13.98 34.64 23.22
C THR A 70 12.48 34.45 23.42
N HIS A 71 11.69 35.49 23.73
CA HIS A 71 10.23 35.38 23.82
C HIS A 71 9.58 35.10 22.47
N ILE A 72 10.06 35.73 21.39
CA ILE A 72 9.58 35.44 20.03
C ILE A 72 9.92 34.01 19.64
N VAL A 73 11.15 33.55 19.90
CA VAL A 73 11.56 32.16 19.63
C VAL A 73 10.74 31.19 20.46
N PHE A 74 10.49 31.48 21.73
CA PHE A 74 9.68 30.65 22.61
C PHE A 74 8.22 30.54 22.12
N LEU A 75 7.58 31.67 21.79
CA LEU A 75 6.23 31.69 21.25
C LEU A 75 6.15 30.99 19.88
N ALA A 76 7.14 31.20 19.01
CA ALA A 76 7.22 30.51 17.73
C ALA A 76 7.37 28.99 17.93
N THR A 77 8.18 28.57 18.91
CA THR A 77 8.36 27.15 19.25
C THR A 77 7.07 26.55 19.79
N LEU A 78 6.36 27.25 20.69
CA LEU A 78 5.10 26.77 21.25
C LEU A 78 4.00 26.71 20.19
N THR A 79 3.96 27.68 19.27
CA THR A 79 3.04 27.69 18.13
C THR A 79 3.34 26.53 17.18
N PHE A 80 4.61 26.31 16.85
CA PHE A 80 5.05 25.19 16.02
C PHE A 80 4.70 23.85 16.68
N LEU A 81 4.94 23.71 17.99
CA LEU A 81 4.60 22.50 18.74
C LEU A 81 3.09 22.27 18.79
N GLY A 82 2.29 23.32 19.03
CA GLY A 82 0.83 23.26 19.00
C GLY A 82 0.30 22.84 17.62
N TRP A 83 0.90 23.37 16.56
CA TRP A 83 0.55 23.00 15.19
C TRP A 83 0.99 21.58 14.83
N ALA A 84 2.15 21.14 15.31
CA ALA A 84 2.62 19.77 15.17
C ALA A 84 1.69 18.79 15.88
N ILE A 85 1.27 19.07 17.13
CA ILE A 85 0.30 18.24 17.86
C ILE A 85 -1.05 18.22 17.13
N PHE A 86 -1.52 19.37 16.63
CA PHE A 86 -2.73 19.44 15.83
C PHE A 86 -2.64 18.56 14.58
N GLU A 87 -1.53 18.63 13.84
CA GLU A 87 -1.31 17.83 12.64
C GLU A 87 -1.17 16.33 12.96
N LEU A 88 -0.50 15.98 14.05
CA LEU A 88 -0.37 14.59 14.50
C LEU A 88 -1.73 13.96 14.84
N ASN A 89 -2.62 14.74 15.47
CA ASN A 89 -3.94 14.25 15.87
C ASN A 89 -4.96 14.28 14.72
N THR A 90 -4.85 15.24 13.80
CA THR A 90 -5.90 15.46 12.78
C THR A 90 -5.50 15.05 11.38
N SER A 91 -4.20 14.94 11.08
CA SER A 91 -3.67 14.64 9.74
C SER A 91 -4.19 15.58 8.64
N TRP A 92 -4.53 16.82 9.01
CA TRP A 92 -5.27 17.75 8.16
C TRP A 92 -4.44 18.27 6.99
N LEU A 93 -3.17 18.60 7.22
CA LEU A 93 -2.25 19.08 6.20
C LEU A 93 -1.76 17.94 5.33
N GLN A 94 -1.31 16.84 5.95
CA GLN A 94 -0.76 15.70 5.22
C GLN A 94 -1.78 15.11 4.26
N SER A 95 -3.05 14.97 4.68
CA SER A 95 -4.11 14.43 3.82
C SER A 95 -4.32 15.26 2.57
N ARG A 96 -4.38 16.59 2.71
CA ARG A 96 -4.49 17.51 1.57
C ARG A 96 -3.26 17.47 0.66
N LEU A 97 -2.06 17.44 1.24
CA LEU A 97 -0.82 17.43 0.48
C LEU A 97 -0.71 16.13 -0.35
N PHE A 98 -0.86 14.97 0.30
CA PHE A 98 -0.77 13.68 -0.37
C PHE A 98 -1.90 13.49 -1.38
N HIS A 99 -3.13 13.90 -1.08
CA HIS A 99 -4.23 13.86 -2.05
C HIS A 99 -3.95 14.75 -3.27
N THR A 100 -3.50 15.99 -3.06
CA THR A 100 -3.20 16.92 -4.16
C THR A 100 -2.12 16.37 -5.10
N ILE A 101 -1.10 15.71 -4.56
CA ILE A 101 -0.05 15.05 -5.35
C ILE A 101 -0.61 13.80 -6.04
N SER A 102 -1.27 12.92 -5.29
CA SER A 102 -1.73 11.61 -5.77
C SER A 102 -2.85 11.70 -6.80
N ALA A 103 -3.71 12.70 -6.74
CA ALA A 103 -4.77 12.95 -7.73
C ALA A 103 -4.23 13.25 -9.13
N GLN A 104 -2.97 13.68 -9.25
CA GLN A 104 -2.29 13.92 -10.54
C GLN A 104 -1.66 12.64 -11.12
N LEU A 105 -1.61 11.55 -10.35
CA LEU A 105 -0.97 10.29 -10.71
C LEU A 105 -1.95 9.41 -11.48
N THR A 106 -2.18 9.74 -12.75
CA THR A 106 -3.17 9.06 -13.59
C THR A 106 -2.50 8.14 -14.61
N SER A 107 -3.23 7.12 -15.07
CA SER A 107 -2.75 6.16 -16.07
C SER A 107 -3.87 5.66 -17.01
N PRO A 108 -4.60 6.56 -17.70
CA PRO A 108 -5.67 6.15 -18.61
C PRO A 108 -5.14 5.27 -19.74
N VAL A 109 -5.94 4.28 -20.16
CA VAL A 109 -5.63 3.49 -21.35
C VAL A 109 -5.98 4.31 -22.60
N GLN A 110 -5.02 4.48 -23.50
CA GLN A 110 -5.19 5.19 -24.76
C GLN A 110 -4.68 4.34 -25.93
N PRO A 111 -5.13 4.61 -27.18
CA PRO A 111 -4.64 3.92 -28.37
C PRO A 111 -3.12 4.05 -28.55
N GLY A 112 -2.50 2.98 -29.01
CA GLY A 112 -1.07 2.91 -29.32
C GLY A 112 -0.15 2.76 -28.10
N PRO A 113 1.17 2.61 -28.36
CA PRO A 113 2.17 2.49 -27.30
C PRO A 113 2.36 3.83 -26.56
N SER A 114 2.69 3.75 -25.27
CA SER A 114 3.00 4.93 -24.45
C SER A 114 4.50 5.02 -24.14
N PRO A 115 5.17 6.14 -24.50
CA PRO A 115 6.59 6.35 -24.23
C PRO A 115 6.90 6.62 -22.75
N LEU A 116 5.87 6.90 -21.94
CA LEU A 116 6.02 7.22 -20.52
C LEU A 116 5.81 5.99 -19.61
N THR A 117 5.44 4.84 -20.18
CA THR A 117 5.17 3.62 -19.39
C THR A 117 6.38 3.23 -18.56
N VAL A 118 6.18 3.09 -17.25
CA VAL A 118 7.18 2.55 -16.34
C VAL A 118 6.76 1.14 -15.94
N PHE A 119 7.62 0.17 -16.22
CA PHE A 119 7.43 -1.21 -15.80
C PHE A 119 8.20 -1.46 -14.50
N PRO A 120 7.64 -2.22 -13.54
CA PRO A 120 8.36 -2.59 -12.33
C PRO A 120 9.59 -3.42 -12.68
N SER A 121 10.67 -3.26 -11.92
CA SER A 121 11.92 -3.99 -12.12
C SER A 121 12.05 -5.24 -11.25
N SER A 122 11.37 -5.26 -10.10
CA SER A 122 11.41 -6.34 -9.11
C SER A 122 10.16 -6.30 -8.24
N GLY A 123 9.91 -7.38 -7.50
CA GLY A 123 8.85 -7.44 -6.49
C GLY A 123 8.16 -8.79 -6.54
N PRO A 124 7.86 -9.44 -5.39
CA PRO A 124 7.29 -10.78 -5.40
C PRO A 124 5.99 -10.88 -6.21
N LEU A 125 5.07 -9.92 -6.03
CA LEU A 125 3.80 -9.92 -6.75
C LEU A 125 3.95 -9.46 -8.20
N ASP A 126 4.79 -8.45 -8.45
CA ASP A 126 5.06 -7.94 -9.80
C ASP A 126 5.73 -9.00 -10.69
N GLU A 127 6.67 -9.78 -10.14
CA GLU A 127 7.33 -10.88 -10.82
C GLU A 127 6.36 -12.03 -11.09
N ARG A 128 5.48 -12.35 -10.14
CA ARG A 128 4.48 -13.40 -10.32
C ARG A 128 3.46 -13.04 -11.40
N ARG A 129 2.88 -11.84 -11.31
CA ARG A 129 1.91 -11.32 -12.30
C ARG A 129 2.54 -11.09 -13.67
N GLY A 130 3.86 -11.15 -13.77
CA GLY A 130 4.62 -11.03 -15.01
C GLY A 130 4.88 -9.58 -15.44
N TYR A 131 4.58 -8.60 -14.57
CA TYR A 131 4.76 -7.18 -14.87
C TYR A 131 6.23 -6.82 -15.12
N THR A 132 7.15 -7.44 -14.38
CA THR A 132 8.60 -7.26 -14.60
C THR A 132 9.09 -7.82 -15.93
N ARG A 133 8.34 -8.76 -16.53
CA ARG A 133 8.67 -9.41 -17.81
C ARG A 133 8.02 -8.72 -19.01
N LEU A 134 7.09 -7.78 -18.79
CA LEU A 134 6.35 -7.11 -19.86
C LEU A 134 7.25 -6.49 -20.94
N PRO A 135 8.37 -5.78 -20.63
CA PRO A 135 9.23 -5.22 -21.68
C PRO A 135 9.78 -6.29 -22.64
N ALA A 136 10.20 -7.44 -22.11
CA ALA A 136 10.73 -8.54 -22.89
C ALA A 136 9.62 -9.24 -23.71
N ILE A 137 8.45 -9.43 -23.11
CA ILE A 137 7.27 -10.01 -23.75
C ILE A 137 6.80 -9.13 -24.92
N LEU A 138 6.62 -7.83 -24.69
CA LEU A 138 6.18 -6.88 -25.70
C LEU A 138 7.16 -6.84 -26.89
N SER A 139 8.47 -6.74 -26.61
CA SER A 139 9.50 -6.78 -27.66
C SER A 139 9.43 -8.07 -28.49
N LYS A 140 9.21 -9.22 -27.84
CA LYS A 140 9.10 -10.51 -28.51
C LYS A 140 7.83 -10.63 -29.35
N LEU A 141 6.70 -10.15 -28.85
CA LEU A 141 5.44 -10.13 -29.59
C LEU A 141 5.52 -9.21 -30.82
N GLN A 142 6.10 -8.02 -30.67
CA GLN A 142 6.30 -7.09 -31.79
C GLN A 142 7.18 -7.69 -32.90
N LYS A 143 8.26 -8.41 -32.53
CA LYS A 143 9.10 -9.16 -33.49
C LYS A 143 8.34 -10.26 -34.24
N LYS A 144 7.23 -10.74 -33.69
CA LYS A 144 6.34 -11.74 -34.31
C LYS A 144 5.16 -11.11 -35.06
N GLY A 145 5.15 -9.79 -35.24
CA GLY A 145 4.12 -9.07 -36.01
C GLY A 145 2.92 -8.62 -35.20
N PHE A 146 2.91 -8.78 -33.87
CA PHE A 146 1.86 -8.23 -33.02
C PHE A 146 2.02 -6.71 -32.87
N VAL A 147 0.90 -6.00 -32.70
CA VAL A 147 0.87 -4.55 -32.53
C VAL A 147 0.28 -4.18 -31.17
N ILE A 148 0.78 -3.10 -30.57
CA ILE A 148 0.20 -2.54 -29.35
C ILE A 148 -0.98 -1.66 -29.78
N GLN A 149 -2.19 -2.18 -29.65
CA GLN A 149 -3.41 -1.45 -30.00
C GLN A 149 -3.73 -0.35 -28.99
N ALA A 150 -3.50 -0.61 -27.71
CA ALA A 150 -3.69 0.35 -26.63
C ALA A 150 -2.73 0.04 -25.47
N GLN A 151 -2.38 1.07 -24.70
CA GLN A 151 -1.51 0.96 -23.53
C GLN A 151 -1.97 1.96 -22.47
N ALA A 152 -1.59 1.76 -21.20
CA ALA A 152 -1.74 2.80 -20.19
C ALA A 152 -0.76 3.96 -20.47
N HIS A 153 -1.26 5.19 -20.47
CA HIS A 153 -0.47 6.41 -20.64
C HIS A 153 -0.32 7.12 -19.31
N PRO A 154 0.77 6.87 -18.56
CA PRO A 154 0.95 7.50 -17.26
C PRO A 154 1.19 9.01 -17.39
N SER A 155 0.71 9.77 -16.41
CA SER A 155 1.02 11.19 -16.29
C SER A 155 2.52 11.44 -16.09
N ALA A 156 2.98 12.64 -16.42
CA ALA A 156 4.38 13.03 -16.21
C ALA A 156 4.76 12.95 -14.73
N GLU A 157 3.81 13.25 -13.85
CA GLU A 157 3.93 13.17 -12.40
C GLU A 157 4.09 11.72 -11.92
N LEU A 158 3.29 10.78 -12.44
CA LEU A 158 3.43 9.35 -12.14
C LEU A 158 4.80 8.83 -12.58
N LYS A 159 5.25 9.20 -13.79
CA LYS A 159 6.57 8.82 -14.28
C LYS A 159 7.67 9.39 -13.36
N THR A 160 7.58 10.67 -13.00
CA THR A 160 8.59 11.34 -12.15
C THR A 160 8.73 10.66 -10.79
N ILE A 161 7.60 10.32 -10.15
CA ILE A 161 7.58 9.60 -8.88
C ILE A 161 8.16 8.18 -9.05
N SER A 162 7.82 7.50 -10.15
CA SER A 162 8.36 6.18 -10.46
C SER A 162 9.87 6.20 -10.69
N ASP A 163 10.40 7.23 -11.36
CA ASP A 163 11.84 7.43 -11.58
C ASP A 163 12.59 7.67 -10.26
N LEU A 164 11.92 8.20 -9.22
CA LEU A 164 12.48 8.31 -7.85
C LEU A 164 12.50 6.96 -7.09
N GLY A 165 11.96 5.90 -7.70
CA GLY A 165 11.86 4.56 -7.12
C GLY A 165 10.70 4.38 -6.15
N ILE A 166 9.67 5.22 -6.24
CA ILE A 166 8.37 5.00 -5.59
C ILE A 166 7.53 4.16 -6.55
N SER A 167 6.89 3.11 -6.07
CA SER A 167 6.07 2.23 -6.91
C SER A 167 4.93 3.01 -7.59
N PRO A 168 4.56 2.67 -8.84
CA PRO A 168 3.45 3.33 -9.53
C PRO A 168 2.15 3.28 -8.71
N ILE A 169 1.46 4.42 -8.61
CA ILE A 169 0.22 4.56 -7.85
C ILE A 169 -0.97 4.36 -8.78
N TYR A 170 -1.71 3.27 -8.57
CA TYR A 170 -2.95 2.95 -9.26
C TYR A 170 -3.78 1.98 -8.42
N ARG A 171 -5.03 1.77 -8.80
CA ARG A 171 -5.88 0.75 -8.17
C ARG A 171 -5.43 -0.65 -8.59
N GLU A 172 -4.79 -1.35 -7.67
CA GLU A 172 -4.33 -2.71 -7.92
C GLU A 172 -5.46 -3.73 -7.86
N LYS A 173 -5.34 -4.79 -8.66
CA LYS A 173 -6.26 -5.93 -8.62
C LYS A 173 -5.98 -6.80 -7.39
N THR A 174 -7.04 -7.23 -6.72
CA THR A 174 -6.98 -8.19 -5.61
C THR A 174 -6.71 -9.61 -6.11
N GLN A 175 -7.24 -9.97 -7.27
CA GLN A 175 -7.09 -11.27 -7.91
C GLN A 175 -6.52 -11.09 -9.33
N SER A 176 -5.62 -11.98 -9.72
CA SER A 176 -4.98 -12.02 -11.05
C SER A 176 -5.02 -13.46 -11.59
N GLY A 177 -4.36 -13.72 -12.72
CA GLY A 177 -4.20 -15.05 -13.27
C GLY A 177 -4.55 -15.10 -14.76
N LEU A 178 -4.39 -16.28 -15.34
CA LEU A 178 -4.58 -16.50 -16.76
C LEU A 178 -6.04 -16.78 -17.10
N ARG A 179 -6.62 -15.94 -17.97
CA ARG A 179 -7.90 -16.18 -18.62
C ARG A 179 -7.71 -16.36 -20.12
N ILE A 180 -8.20 -17.46 -20.67
CA ILE A 180 -8.18 -17.75 -22.11
C ILE A 180 -9.62 -17.90 -22.57
N VAL A 181 -10.01 -17.11 -23.56
CA VAL A 181 -11.35 -17.15 -24.15
C VAL A 181 -11.32 -17.54 -25.61
N ASP A 182 -12.43 -18.10 -26.08
CA ASP A 182 -12.67 -18.42 -27.49
C ASP A 182 -13.11 -17.17 -28.27
N SER A 183 -13.37 -17.34 -29.56
CA SER A 183 -13.78 -16.27 -30.48
C SER A 183 -15.16 -15.67 -30.16
N HIS A 184 -15.96 -16.33 -29.31
CA HIS A 184 -17.25 -15.84 -28.81
C HIS A 184 -17.15 -15.30 -27.38
N GLY A 185 -15.95 -15.23 -26.80
CA GLY A 185 -15.71 -14.75 -25.44
C GLY A 185 -15.99 -15.78 -24.34
N GLN A 186 -16.25 -17.05 -24.69
CA GLN A 186 -16.45 -18.12 -23.71
C GLN A 186 -15.12 -18.59 -23.12
N ASP A 187 -15.10 -18.89 -21.83
CA ASP A 187 -13.88 -19.36 -21.15
C ASP A 187 -13.47 -20.75 -21.66
N LEU A 188 -12.26 -20.82 -22.23
CA LEU A 188 -11.55 -22.06 -22.55
C LEU A 188 -10.68 -22.50 -21.37
N PHE A 189 -10.12 -21.54 -20.64
CA PHE A 189 -9.33 -21.77 -19.44
C PHE A 189 -9.39 -20.55 -18.54
N GLN A 190 -9.53 -20.77 -17.24
CA GLN A 190 -9.41 -19.72 -16.25
C GLN A 190 -8.67 -20.26 -15.03
N LEU A 191 -7.60 -19.56 -14.66
CA LEU A 191 -6.97 -19.71 -13.37
C LEU A 191 -6.97 -18.35 -12.69
N SER A 192 -7.41 -18.34 -11.43
CA SER A 192 -7.37 -17.17 -10.57
C SER A 192 -6.40 -17.40 -9.42
N ASP A 193 -5.56 -16.40 -9.14
CA ASP A 193 -4.60 -16.35 -8.05
C ASP A 193 -4.73 -15.02 -7.28
N PRO A 194 -5.07 -15.05 -5.97
CA PRO A 194 -5.46 -16.23 -5.18
C PRO A 194 -6.77 -16.85 -5.66
N LYS A 195 -7.04 -18.11 -5.33
CA LYS A 195 -8.28 -18.81 -5.74
C LYS A 195 -9.48 -18.38 -4.90
N GLN A 196 -9.28 -18.29 -3.58
CA GLN A 196 -10.31 -17.92 -2.62
C GLN A 196 -9.99 -16.55 -2.02
N VAL A 197 -10.85 -15.57 -2.31
CA VAL A 197 -10.72 -14.19 -1.84
C VAL A 197 -12.01 -13.72 -1.18
N PHE A 198 -11.89 -12.80 -0.24
CA PHE A 198 -13.02 -11.99 0.18
C PHE A 198 -13.38 -11.02 -0.96
N PRO A 199 -14.64 -10.94 -1.41
CA PRO A 199 -15.04 -10.08 -2.53
C PRO A 199 -15.07 -8.59 -2.17
N ASN A 200 -15.34 -8.27 -0.90
CA ASN A 200 -15.39 -6.91 -0.36
C ASN A 200 -15.06 -6.93 1.14
N PHE A 201 -14.94 -5.75 1.74
CA PHE A 201 -14.59 -5.62 3.16
C PHE A 201 -15.66 -6.23 4.08
N GLU A 202 -16.93 -6.07 3.73
CA GLU A 202 -18.08 -6.52 4.51
C GLU A 202 -18.21 -8.05 4.57
N ALA A 203 -17.61 -8.76 3.60
CA ALA A 203 -17.54 -10.22 3.61
C ALA A 203 -16.54 -10.76 4.63
N ILE A 204 -15.61 -9.94 5.14
CA ILE A 204 -14.65 -10.38 6.15
C ILE A 204 -15.37 -10.44 7.50
N PRO A 205 -15.34 -11.58 8.24
CA PRO A 205 -15.98 -11.66 9.55
C PRO A 205 -15.48 -10.54 10.47
N PRO A 206 -16.38 -9.75 11.10
CA PRO A 206 -15.98 -8.59 11.91
C PRO A 206 -15.00 -8.94 13.02
N LEU A 207 -15.16 -10.14 13.61
CA LEU A 207 -14.25 -10.64 14.63
C LEU A 207 -12.82 -10.84 14.08
N LEU A 208 -12.69 -11.27 12.83
CA LEU A 208 -11.40 -11.46 12.17
C LEU A 208 -10.74 -10.12 11.86
N VAL A 209 -11.51 -9.11 11.44
CA VAL A 209 -11.02 -7.73 11.28
C VAL A 209 -10.48 -7.20 12.61
N GLN A 210 -11.27 -7.24 13.68
CA GLN A 210 -10.83 -6.78 15.02
C GLN A 210 -9.56 -7.50 15.49
N THR A 211 -9.46 -8.81 15.20
CA THR A 211 -8.27 -9.61 15.51
C THR A 211 -7.05 -9.15 14.72
N LEU A 212 -7.18 -8.94 13.41
CA LEU A 212 -6.11 -8.43 12.57
C LEU A 212 -5.62 -7.07 13.08
N LEU A 213 -6.53 -6.14 13.34
CA LEU A 213 -6.20 -4.81 13.85
C LEU A 213 -5.49 -4.88 15.20
N PHE A 214 -5.96 -5.74 16.10
CA PHE A 214 -5.31 -5.95 17.39
C PHE A 214 -3.86 -6.46 17.26
N ILE A 215 -3.61 -7.35 16.30
CA ILE A 215 -2.31 -7.99 16.08
C ILE A 215 -1.34 -7.07 15.31
N GLU A 216 -1.81 -6.40 14.26
CA GLU A 216 -0.97 -5.73 13.27
C GLU A 216 -1.08 -4.20 13.28
N ASN A 217 -2.27 -3.61 13.43
CA ASN A 217 -2.44 -2.14 13.45
C ASN A 217 -3.74 -1.71 14.17
N ARG A 218 -3.62 -1.16 15.38
CA ARG A 218 -4.77 -0.83 16.25
C ARG A 218 -5.47 0.49 15.89
N GLU A 219 -4.77 1.39 15.21
CA GLU A 219 -5.28 2.72 14.86
C GLU A 219 -6.08 2.70 13.53
N LEU A 220 -6.06 1.58 12.81
CA LEU A 220 -6.79 1.44 11.56
C LEU A 220 -8.30 1.36 11.80
N LEU A 221 -9.08 1.95 10.91
CA LEU A 221 -10.54 2.06 10.95
C LEU A 221 -11.10 2.84 12.16
N ASP A 222 -10.28 3.66 12.82
CA ASP A 222 -10.75 4.53 13.90
C ASP A 222 -11.64 5.66 13.34
N PRO A 223 -12.94 5.72 13.70
CA PRO A 223 -13.83 6.78 13.25
C PRO A 223 -13.45 8.17 13.75
N CYS A 224 -12.65 8.28 14.82
CA CYS A 224 -12.22 9.55 15.40
C CYS A 224 -11.19 10.27 14.52
N CYS A 225 -10.48 9.51 13.67
CA CYS A 225 -9.33 9.98 12.91
C CYS A 225 -9.55 9.76 11.39
N PRO A 226 -10.55 10.43 10.77
CA PRO A 226 -10.99 10.16 9.40
C PRO A 226 -9.94 10.50 8.31
N TYR A 227 -8.96 11.34 8.64
CA TYR A 227 -7.88 11.75 7.75
C TYR A 227 -6.55 11.06 8.09
N ALA A 228 -6.53 10.10 9.01
CA ALA A 228 -5.28 9.49 9.45
C ALA A 228 -4.56 8.78 8.30
N ASN A 229 -3.24 8.86 8.32
CA ASN A 229 -2.38 8.14 7.40
C ASN A 229 -1.99 6.78 7.99
N PRO A 230 -2.58 5.65 7.54
CA PRO A 230 -2.29 4.34 8.08
C PRO A 230 -0.89 3.82 7.69
N ALA A 231 -0.14 4.53 6.84
CA ALA A 231 1.26 4.23 6.55
C ALA A 231 2.22 4.69 7.66
N VAL A 232 1.76 5.57 8.57
CA VAL A 232 2.58 6.17 9.62
C VAL A 232 1.89 5.99 10.97
N GLU A 233 2.47 5.18 11.85
CA GLU A 233 2.02 5.04 13.23
C GLU A 233 2.94 5.83 14.16
N TRP A 234 2.47 6.99 14.62
CA TRP A 234 3.27 7.91 15.44
C TRP A 234 3.55 7.36 16.84
N ASP A 235 2.63 6.59 17.42
CA ASP A 235 2.83 5.94 18.71
C ASP A 235 3.97 4.90 18.66
N ARG A 236 4.05 4.15 17.57
CA ARG A 236 5.15 3.20 17.32
C ARG A 236 6.46 3.90 17.00
N LEU A 237 6.43 5.02 16.28
CA LEU A 237 7.62 5.84 16.04
C LEU A 237 8.13 6.48 17.33
N GLY A 238 7.26 6.99 18.20
CA GLY A 238 7.61 7.56 19.50
C GLY A 238 8.28 6.54 20.43
N GLN A 239 7.71 5.33 20.53
CA GLN A 239 8.34 4.21 21.26
C GLN A 239 9.69 3.83 20.64
N ALA A 240 9.80 3.79 19.32
CA ALA A 240 11.06 3.50 18.63
C ALA A 240 12.12 4.60 18.86
N PHE A 241 11.76 5.89 18.87
CA PHE A 241 12.67 7.00 19.18
C PHE A 241 13.14 6.99 20.64
N LEU A 242 12.24 6.72 21.60
CA LEU A 242 12.59 6.51 23.01
C LEU A 242 13.54 5.31 23.16
N THR A 243 13.28 4.21 22.46
CA THR A 243 14.15 3.03 22.46
C THR A 243 15.47 3.30 21.74
N GLN A 244 15.51 4.14 20.70
CA GLN A 244 16.72 4.54 19.99
C GLN A 244 17.60 5.47 20.87
N GLY A 245 17.00 6.30 21.72
CA GLY A 245 17.71 7.04 22.77
C GLY A 245 18.38 6.10 23.79
N ILE A 246 17.74 4.96 24.08
CA ILE A 246 18.30 3.88 24.92
C ILE A 246 19.43 3.11 24.19
N ARG A 247 19.41 3.03 22.84
CA ARG A 247 20.47 2.38 22.04
C ARG A 247 21.84 3.08 22.12
N LEU A 248 21.89 4.37 22.46
CA LEU A 248 23.16 5.05 22.75
C LEU A 248 23.84 4.52 24.03
N VAL A 249 23.11 3.73 24.85
CA VAL A 249 23.59 3.21 26.13
C VAL A 249 23.69 1.67 26.16
N LYS A 250 22.96 0.92 25.33
CA LYS A 250 23.13 -0.53 25.18
C LYS A 250 22.96 -0.98 23.73
N ASN A 251 24.02 -1.57 23.19
CA ASN A 251 24.02 -2.21 21.88
C ASN A 251 23.38 -3.60 21.98
N ASP A 252 22.65 -3.96 20.93
CA ASP A 252 22.14 -5.29 20.61
C ASP A 252 20.80 -5.73 21.23
N GLN A 253 19.70 -5.14 20.73
CA GLN A 253 18.40 -5.83 20.64
C GLN A 253 17.75 -5.58 19.28
N ASN A 254 17.31 -6.67 18.64
CA ASN A 254 16.45 -6.65 17.45
C ASN A 254 15.12 -5.97 17.80
N VAL A 255 14.86 -4.80 17.20
CA VAL A 255 13.59 -4.10 17.41
C VAL A 255 12.45 -4.86 16.72
N PRO A 256 11.36 -5.17 17.45
CA PRO A 256 10.19 -5.84 16.88
C PRO A 256 9.62 -5.08 15.67
N GLY A 257 9.14 -5.82 14.67
CA GLY A 257 8.64 -5.29 13.40
C GLY A 257 7.55 -4.23 13.56
N GLY A 258 7.92 -2.97 13.36
CA GLY A 258 7.05 -1.79 13.46
C GLY A 258 6.62 -1.24 12.09
N SER A 259 6.32 -2.14 11.14
CA SER A 259 5.77 -1.76 9.84
C SER A 259 4.24 -1.87 9.89
N THR A 260 3.54 -0.80 9.53
CA THR A 260 2.07 -0.77 9.46
C THR A 260 1.55 -1.67 8.34
N LEU A 261 0.27 -2.06 8.38
CA LEU A 261 -0.36 -2.88 7.32
C LEU A 261 -0.11 -2.32 5.91
N ALA A 262 -0.19 -1.00 5.73
CA ALA A 262 0.03 -0.35 4.45
C ALA A 262 1.47 -0.54 3.93
N THR A 263 2.47 -0.37 4.81
CA THR A 263 3.88 -0.56 4.45
C THR A 263 4.25 -2.03 4.24
N GLN A 264 3.62 -2.95 4.98
CA GLN A 264 3.80 -4.38 4.78
C GLN A 264 3.25 -4.83 3.42
N LEU A 265 2.07 -4.33 3.03
CA LEU A 265 1.47 -4.64 1.74
C LEU A 265 2.34 -4.12 0.58
N GLU A 266 2.85 -2.89 0.68
CA GLU A 266 3.80 -2.32 -0.27
C GLU A 266 5.06 -3.19 -0.42
N LYS A 267 5.58 -3.67 0.71
CA LYS A 267 6.74 -4.56 0.75
C LYS A 267 6.48 -5.89 0.05
N PHE A 268 5.30 -6.51 0.25
CA PHE A 268 4.94 -7.76 -0.41
C PHE A 268 4.77 -7.62 -1.92
N ARG A 269 4.33 -6.45 -2.37
CA ARG A 269 4.05 -6.19 -3.78
C ARG A 269 5.32 -5.84 -4.57
N HIS A 270 6.08 -4.85 -4.09
CA HIS A 270 7.04 -4.12 -4.92
C HIS A 270 8.48 -4.15 -4.39
N SER A 271 8.74 -4.57 -3.15
CA SER A 271 10.09 -4.48 -2.58
C SER A 271 10.96 -5.70 -2.92
N PRO A 272 12.18 -5.51 -3.47
CA PRO A 272 13.09 -6.60 -3.77
C PRO A 272 13.50 -7.39 -2.51
N ARG A 273 13.42 -8.73 -2.58
CA ARG A 273 13.84 -9.72 -1.55
C ARG A 273 13.22 -9.61 -0.16
N GLY A 274 12.15 -8.85 0.06
CA GLY A 274 11.42 -8.86 1.35
C GLY A 274 12.27 -8.46 2.57
N GLN A 275 13.44 -7.84 2.36
CA GLN A 275 14.35 -7.33 3.39
C GLN A 275 15.00 -6.05 2.87
N THR A 276 14.42 -4.91 3.22
CA THR A 276 15.00 -3.59 2.94
C THR A 276 15.53 -3.03 4.25
N SER A 277 16.85 -2.93 4.37
CA SER A 277 17.57 -2.55 5.60
C SER A 277 17.92 -1.06 5.66
N SER A 278 17.56 -0.26 4.64
CA SER A 278 17.90 1.16 4.59
C SER A 278 16.74 2.09 4.97
N LEU A 279 17.06 3.21 5.63
CA LEU A 279 16.09 4.25 5.99
C LEU A 279 15.43 4.89 4.76
N GLN A 280 16.17 5.00 3.65
CA GLN A 280 15.66 5.58 2.40
C GLN A 280 14.60 4.69 1.75
N GLU A 281 14.82 3.36 1.69
CA GLU A 281 13.82 2.42 1.18
C GLU A 281 12.54 2.45 2.03
N LYS A 282 12.69 2.51 3.36
CA LYS A 282 11.55 2.65 4.26
C LYS A 282 10.78 3.96 4.00
N ALA A 283 11.46 5.07 3.76
CA ALA A 283 10.83 6.33 3.42
C ALA A 283 10.06 6.25 2.08
N LYS A 284 10.62 5.57 1.06
CA LYS A 284 9.93 5.33 -0.21
C LYS A 284 8.68 4.48 -0.02
N GLN A 285 8.75 3.40 0.77
CA GLN A 285 7.61 2.53 1.09
C GLN A 285 6.48 3.31 1.80
N VAL A 286 6.83 4.10 2.81
CA VAL A 286 5.86 4.95 3.53
C VAL A 286 5.24 5.97 2.59
N THR A 287 6.03 6.59 1.71
CA THR A 287 5.56 7.57 0.73
C THR A 287 4.61 6.93 -0.29
N ALA A 288 4.97 5.76 -0.84
CA ALA A 288 4.14 5.00 -1.77
C ALA A 288 2.79 4.60 -1.14
N ALA A 289 2.84 4.05 0.08
CA ALA A 289 1.66 3.69 0.83
C ALA A 289 0.76 4.91 1.14
N SER A 290 1.37 6.04 1.52
CA SER A 290 0.63 7.29 1.79
C SER A 290 -0.07 7.80 0.51
N LEU A 291 0.66 7.91 -0.59
CA LEU A 291 0.10 8.36 -1.88
C LEU A 291 -1.05 7.46 -2.35
N ARG A 292 -0.94 6.14 -2.16
CA ARG A 292 -2.00 5.19 -2.52
C ARG A 292 -3.24 5.34 -1.65
N ILE A 293 -3.08 5.58 -0.34
CA ILE A 293 -4.21 5.77 0.57
C ILE A 293 -5.00 7.05 0.25
N TYR A 294 -4.29 8.13 -0.12
CA TYR A 294 -4.92 9.42 -0.42
C TYR A 294 -5.30 9.60 -1.89
N HIS A 295 -5.12 8.58 -2.73
CA HIS A 295 -5.32 8.70 -4.18
C HIS A 295 -6.74 9.13 -4.54
N ASP A 296 -7.75 8.52 -3.89
CA ASP A 296 -9.15 8.75 -4.21
C ASP A 296 -9.76 9.92 -3.42
N ASP A 297 -9.39 10.10 -2.14
CA ASP A 297 -9.97 11.13 -1.25
C ASP A 297 -8.96 11.53 -0.14
N ILE A 298 -9.12 12.72 0.43
CA ILE A 298 -8.47 13.15 1.68
C ILE A 298 -8.95 12.32 2.88
N ARG A 299 -10.20 11.83 2.85
CA ARG A 299 -10.76 10.94 3.87
C ARG A 299 -10.36 9.50 3.59
N THR A 300 -9.67 8.87 4.53
CA THR A 300 -8.99 7.60 4.27
C THR A 300 -9.82 6.37 4.64
N GLN A 301 -11.03 6.51 5.18
CA GLN A 301 -11.79 5.37 5.72
C GLN A 301 -12.05 4.26 4.68
N GLU A 302 -12.49 4.62 3.48
CA GLU A 302 -12.73 3.64 2.41
C GLU A 302 -11.42 3.04 1.90
N ALA A 303 -10.35 3.84 1.80
CA ALA A 303 -9.02 3.34 1.46
C ALA A 303 -8.46 2.39 2.53
N GLN A 304 -8.76 2.62 3.82
CA GLN A 304 -8.39 1.75 4.92
C GLN A 304 -9.15 0.41 4.89
N LYS A 305 -10.45 0.40 4.55
CA LYS A 305 -11.21 -0.84 4.32
C LYS A 305 -10.61 -1.64 3.17
N HIS A 306 -10.30 -0.97 2.06
CA HIS A 306 -9.62 -1.59 0.93
C HIS A 306 -8.23 -2.13 1.30
N LEU A 307 -7.48 -1.42 2.14
CA LEU A 307 -6.19 -1.89 2.64
C LEU A 307 -6.35 -3.20 3.43
N VAL A 308 -7.35 -3.29 4.32
CA VAL A 308 -7.63 -4.54 5.06
C VAL A 308 -8.00 -5.67 4.11
N LEU A 309 -8.90 -5.40 3.15
CA LEU A 309 -9.33 -6.36 2.15
C LEU A 309 -8.16 -6.91 1.33
N ASP A 310 -7.36 -6.01 0.77
CA ASP A 310 -6.20 -6.37 -0.03
C ASP A 310 -5.17 -7.13 0.78
N TYR A 311 -4.93 -6.71 2.03
CA TYR A 311 -4.01 -7.41 2.92
C TYR A 311 -4.48 -8.85 3.17
N MET A 312 -5.73 -9.02 3.57
CA MET A 312 -6.35 -10.33 3.83
C MET A 312 -6.30 -11.27 2.62
N ASN A 313 -6.36 -10.72 1.41
CA ASN A 313 -6.33 -11.49 0.18
C ASN A 313 -4.94 -11.71 -0.41
N SER A 314 -3.87 -11.05 0.08
CA SER A 314 -2.57 -11.09 -0.63
C SER A 314 -1.36 -11.51 0.20
N PHE A 315 -1.47 -11.58 1.53
CA PHE A 315 -0.32 -11.89 2.38
C PHE A 315 0.25 -13.29 2.09
N PRO A 316 1.58 -13.49 2.18
CA PRO A 316 2.19 -14.78 1.91
C PRO A 316 2.08 -15.75 3.10
N LEU A 317 1.63 -16.98 2.83
CA LEU A 317 1.56 -18.10 3.79
C LEU A 317 2.48 -19.25 3.39
N GLY A 318 3.69 -18.93 2.94
CA GLY A 318 4.69 -19.90 2.54
C GLY A 318 4.27 -20.70 1.30
N ALA A 319 4.74 -21.93 1.21
CA ALA A 319 4.43 -22.85 0.12
C ALA A 319 4.03 -24.21 0.67
N TYR A 320 3.11 -24.88 -0.04
CA TYR A 320 2.62 -26.19 0.33
C TYR A 320 2.87 -27.20 -0.82
N PRO A 321 3.34 -28.43 -0.53
CA PRO A 321 3.60 -29.43 -1.57
C PRO A 321 2.39 -29.68 -2.46
N GLY A 322 2.59 -29.59 -3.78
CA GLY A 322 1.54 -29.78 -4.80
C GLY A 322 0.63 -28.57 -5.04
N ALA A 323 0.58 -27.60 -4.13
CA ALA A 323 -0.20 -26.36 -4.29
C ALA A 323 0.67 -25.17 -4.71
N GLY A 324 1.98 -25.20 -4.40
CA GLY A 324 2.88 -24.08 -4.69
C GLY A 324 2.83 -23.01 -3.59
N GLU A 325 3.07 -21.77 -3.96
CA GLU A 325 3.04 -20.62 -3.04
C GLU A 325 1.60 -20.27 -2.64
N ILE A 326 1.34 -20.06 -1.35
CA ILE A 326 0.00 -19.82 -0.81
C ILE A 326 -0.15 -18.36 -0.40
N HIS A 327 -1.20 -17.70 -0.90
CA HIS A 327 -1.43 -16.27 -0.70
C HIS A 327 -2.85 -15.97 -0.26
N GLY A 328 -2.97 -15.04 0.68
CA GLY A 328 -4.25 -14.65 1.23
C GLY A 328 -4.83 -15.70 2.20
N PHE A 329 -5.83 -15.24 2.93
CA PHE A 329 -6.46 -15.98 4.00
C PHE A 329 -7.24 -17.20 3.50
N GLY A 330 -7.98 -17.06 2.39
CA GLY A 330 -8.80 -18.13 1.82
C GLY A 330 -7.97 -19.32 1.35
N ASP A 331 -6.97 -19.09 0.50
CA ASP A 331 -6.07 -20.16 0.05
C ASP A 331 -5.26 -20.73 1.22
N GLY A 332 -4.93 -19.89 2.21
CA GLY A 332 -4.35 -20.32 3.48
C GLY A 332 -5.17 -21.36 4.23
N LEU A 333 -6.46 -21.09 4.43
CA LEU A 333 -7.38 -22.04 5.06
C LEU A 333 -7.50 -23.33 4.26
N SER A 334 -7.59 -23.22 2.93
CA SER A 334 -7.70 -24.38 2.05
C SER A 334 -6.44 -25.23 2.09
N ALA A 335 -5.25 -24.64 2.00
CA ALA A 335 -3.99 -25.37 1.97
C ALA A 335 -3.62 -25.99 3.33
N TRP A 336 -3.68 -25.20 4.41
CA TRP A 336 -3.18 -25.63 5.71
C TRP A 336 -4.22 -26.39 6.54
N PHE A 337 -5.51 -26.17 6.31
CA PHE A 337 -6.59 -26.76 7.12
C PHE A 337 -7.67 -27.49 6.30
N HIS A 338 -7.52 -27.63 4.98
CA HIS A 338 -8.53 -28.21 4.08
C HIS A 338 -9.94 -27.60 4.26
N MET A 339 -9.99 -26.31 4.56
CA MET A 339 -11.22 -25.58 4.86
C MET A 339 -11.45 -24.49 3.81
N ASP A 340 -12.62 -24.52 3.19
CA ASP A 340 -13.03 -23.47 2.25
C ASP A 340 -13.46 -22.20 2.99
N LEU A 341 -13.18 -21.05 2.37
CA LEU A 341 -13.45 -19.73 2.94
C LEU A 341 -14.95 -19.53 3.24
N SER A 342 -15.82 -19.94 2.32
CA SER A 342 -17.27 -19.84 2.51
C SER A 342 -17.76 -20.67 3.70
N ARG A 343 -17.17 -21.85 3.95
CA ARG A 343 -17.50 -22.69 5.10
C ARG A 343 -16.98 -22.07 6.40
N PHE A 344 -15.79 -21.47 6.38
CA PHE A 344 -15.25 -20.73 7.51
C PHE A 344 -16.20 -19.60 7.92
N ASP A 345 -16.65 -18.78 6.97
CA ASP A 345 -17.57 -17.67 7.22
C ASP A 345 -18.92 -18.15 7.74
N GLN A 346 -19.49 -19.20 7.14
CA GLN A 346 -20.76 -19.79 7.58
C GLN A 346 -20.70 -20.29 9.03
N ILE A 347 -19.59 -20.95 9.43
CA ILE A 347 -19.42 -21.46 10.79
C ILE A 347 -19.32 -20.30 11.79
N LEU A 348 -18.55 -19.25 11.48
CA LEU A 348 -18.43 -18.10 12.38
C LEU A 348 -19.73 -17.30 12.49
N ALA A 349 -20.45 -17.12 11.38
CA ALA A 349 -21.75 -16.45 11.38
C ALA A 349 -22.84 -17.27 12.11
N GLY A 350 -22.74 -18.60 12.08
CA GLY A 350 -23.66 -19.52 12.76
C GLY A 350 -23.33 -19.80 14.22
N ALA A 351 -22.37 -19.08 14.82
CA ALA A 351 -22.01 -19.24 16.23
C ALA A 351 -23.20 -18.89 17.14
N ASP A 352 -23.52 -19.78 18.09
CA ASP A 352 -24.67 -19.63 18.98
C ASP A 352 -24.23 -19.93 20.42
N PRO A 353 -24.23 -18.93 21.32
CA PRO A 353 -23.85 -19.12 22.72
C PRO A 353 -24.71 -20.13 23.48
N THR A 354 -25.93 -20.41 23.00
CA THR A 354 -26.86 -21.36 23.64
C THR A 354 -26.60 -22.82 23.23
N SER A 355 -25.89 -23.03 22.12
CA SER A 355 -25.52 -24.35 21.60
C SER A 355 -24.02 -24.58 21.78
N LEU A 356 -23.67 -25.42 22.76
CA LEU A 356 -22.26 -25.76 23.04
C LEU A 356 -21.55 -26.31 21.79
N GLU A 357 -22.22 -27.14 20.99
CA GLU A 357 -21.68 -27.72 19.76
C GLU A 357 -21.33 -26.64 18.72
N LYS A 358 -22.27 -25.74 18.41
CA LYS A 358 -22.05 -24.64 17.45
C LYS A 358 -20.97 -23.69 17.96
N MET A 359 -20.97 -23.36 19.24
CA MET A 359 -19.97 -22.49 19.85
C MET A 359 -18.58 -23.12 19.85
N ALA A 360 -18.47 -24.43 20.12
CA ALA A 360 -17.20 -25.16 20.08
C ALA A 360 -16.65 -25.24 18.65
N LEU A 361 -17.51 -25.51 17.66
CA LEU A 361 -17.13 -25.51 16.25
C LEU A 361 -16.67 -24.12 15.78
N ALA A 362 -17.37 -23.06 16.20
CA ALA A 362 -16.98 -21.68 15.93
C ALA A 362 -15.64 -21.33 16.59
N ALA A 363 -15.41 -21.74 17.84
CA ALA A 363 -14.17 -21.50 18.56
C ALA A 363 -12.96 -22.19 17.89
N ALA A 364 -13.11 -23.46 17.51
CA ALA A 364 -12.08 -24.20 16.79
C ALA A 364 -11.79 -23.59 15.41
N THR A 365 -12.83 -23.17 14.70
CA THR A 365 -12.72 -22.52 13.37
C THR A 365 -12.03 -21.16 13.49
N TYR A 366 -12.46 -20.33 14.43
CA TYR A 366 -11.83 -19.04 14.72
C TYR A 366 -10.34 -19.20 15.06
N LYS A 367 -9.99 -20.19 15.89
CA LYS A 367 -8.58 -20.49 16.23
C LYS A 367 -7.70 -20.76 15.00
N LYS A 368 -8.22 -21.46 13.98
CA LYS A 368 -7.52 -21.64 12.69
C LYS A 368 -7.25 -20.31 12.01
N GLY A 369 -8.25 -19.43 11.95
CA GLY A 369 -8.12 -18.09 11.39
C GLY A 369 -7.07 -17.24 12.11
N VAL A 370 -7.11 -17.19 13.44
CA VAL A 370 -6.11 -16.48 14.26
C VAL A 370 -4.70 -17.02 14.02
N SER A 371 -4.56 -18.34 13.89
CA SER A 371 -3.25 -18.95 13.64
C SER A 371 -2.64 -18.51 12.31
N LEU A 372 -3.43 -18.37 11.25
CA LEU A 372 -2.93 -17.88 9.96
C LEU A 372 -2.44 -16.43 10.06
N LEU A 373 -3.20 -15.57 10.76
CA LEU A 373 -2.79 -14.17 11.01
C LEU A 373 -1.48 -14.08 11.81
N LEU A 374 -1.27 -14.98 12.78
CA LEU A 374 -0.05 -14.99 13.60
C LEU A 374 1.16 -15.59 12.88
N ALA A 375 0.93 -16.46 11.90
CA ALA A 375 1.98 -17.04 11.08
C ALA A 375 2.70 -15.99 10.23
N LEU A 376 2.02 -14.90 9.84
CA LEU A 376 2.53 -13.79 9.00
C LEU A 376 3.86 -13.21 9.47
N ARG A 377 4.11 -13.22 10.79
CA ARG A 377 5.35 -12.66 11.35
C ARG A 377 6.57 -13.50 11.00
N ARG A 378 6.42 -14.82 10.83
CA ARG A 378 7.47 -15.79 10.45
C ARG A 378 6.83 -17.01 9.75
N PRO A 379 6.30 -16.85 8.52
CA PRO A 379 5.45 -17.87 7.89
C PRO A 379 6.20 -19.19 7.70
N SER A 380 7.44 -19.16 7.20
CA SER A 380 8.26 -20.36 7.00
C SER A 380 8.51 -21.16 8.28
N TYR A 381 8.59 -20.48 9.44
CA TYR A 381 8.80 -21.14 10.73
C TYR A 381 7.48 -21.70 11.28
N TYR A 382 6.44 -20.88 11.40
CA TYR A 382 5.20 -21.30 12.05
C TYR A 382 4.42 -22.34 11.26
N LEU A 383 4.47 -22.28 9.93
CA LEU A 383 3.75 -23.22 9.05
C LEU A 383 4.47 -24.57 8.92
N THR A 384 5.66 -24.72 9.52
CA THR A 384 6.37 -26.00 9.66
C THR A 384 6.43 -26.48 11.11
N HIS A 385 6.09 -25.63 12.08
CA HIS A 385 6.15 -25.91 13.52
C HIS A 385 4.79 -25.63 14.17
N ILE A 386 3.84 -26.54 13.95
CA ILE A 386 2.46 -26.35 14.38
C ILE A 386 2.31 -26.19 15.89
N ASP A 387 3.14 -26.86 16.70
CA ASP A 387 3.10 -26.76 18.16
C ASP A 387 3.47 -25.34 18.61
N ALA A 388 4.52 -24.76 18.04
CA ALA A 388 4.93 -23.38 18.31
C ALA A 388 3.85 -22.37 17.86
N LEU A 389 3.18 -22.64 16.74
CA LEU A 389 2.06 -21.83 16.28
C LEU A 389 0.84 -21.96 17.20
N ASN A 390 0.53 -23.16 17.67
CA ASN A 390 -0.57 -23.43 18.60
C ASN A 390 -0.36 -22.69 19.92
N GLU A 391 0.84 -22.76 20.50
CA GLU A 391 1.18 -22.04 21.74
C GLU A 391 1.08 -20.53 21.59
N LYS A 392 1.58 -20.00 20.47
CA LYS A 392 1.45 -18.57 20.17
C LYS A 392 -0.02 -18.17 19.99
N THR A 393 -0.79 -18.99 19.29
CA THR A 393 -2.23 -18.76 19.09
C THR A 393 -2.97 -18.77 20.43
N ASN A 394 -2.71 -19.74 21.30
CA ASN A 394 -3.27 -19.81 22.65
C ASN A 394 -2.93 -18.57 23.49
N THR A 395 -1.70 -18.07 23.39
CA THR A 395 -1.30 -16.82 24.05
C THR A 395 -2.12 -15.64 23.56
N TYR A 396 -2.27 -15.51 22.24
CA TYR A 396 -3.06 -14.41 21.65
C TYR A 396 -4.55 -14.52 21.93
N LEU A 397 -5.14 -15.71 22.00
CA LEU A 397 -6.53 -15.88 22.42
C LEU A 397 -6.77 -15.33 23.83
N ARG A 398 -5.82 -15.51 24.75
CA ARG A 398 -5.91 -14.91 26.09
C ARG A 398 -5.81 -13.38 26.04
N LEU A 399 -4.90 -12.83 25.22
CA LEU A 399 -4.75 -11.37 25.04
C LEU A 399 -6.00 -10.74 24.39
N LEU A 400 -6.58 -11.39 23.39
CA LEU A 400 -7.82 -10.97 22.72
C LEU A 400 -9.00 -10.95 23.71
N THR A 401 -9.04 -11.91 24.64
CA THR A 401 -10.05 -11.93 25.70
C THR A 401 -9.85 -10.79 26.70
N GLN A 402 -8.60 -10.53 27.10
CA GLN A 402 -8.28 -9.40 27.99
C GLN A 402 -8.62 -8.05 27.36
N ALA A 403 -8.48 -7.94 26.04
CA ALA A 403 -8.87 -6.76 25.26
C ALA A 403 -10.39 -6.67 24.99
N GLY A 404 -11.18 -7.66 25.43
CA GLY A 404 -12.63 -7.68 25.22
C GLY A 404 -13.08 -8.03 23.78
N ILE A 405 -12.17 -8.48 22.92
CA ILE A 405 -12.47 -8.80 21.51
C ILE A 405 -13.21 -10.15 21.40
N ILE A 406 -12.89 -11.11 22.27
CA ILE A 406 -13.59 -12.40 22.36
C ILE A 406 -14.09 -12.67 23.77
N SER A 407 -15.17 -13.46 23.86
CA SER A 407 -15.69 -13.90 25.16
C SER A 407 -14.78 -14.95 25.82
N PRO A 408 -14.74 -15.01 27.16
CA PRO A 408 -14.03 -16.07 27.87
C PRO A 408 -14.48 -17.48 27.46
N ALA A 409 -15.77 -17.67 27.17
CA ALA A 409 -16.31 -18.94 26.71
C ALA A 409 -15.73 -19.36 25.34
N LEU A 410 -15.64 -18.43 24.37
CA LEU A 410 -15.01 -18.71 23.07
C LEU A 410 -13.54 -19.08 23.24
N ARG A 411 -12.81 -18.33 24.09
CA ARG A 411 -11.40 -18.60 24.41
C ARG A 411 -11.24 -20.00 24.97
N ASP A 412 -12.00 -20.35 26.01
CA ASP A 412 -11.84 -21.61 26.72
C ASP A 412 -12.13 -22.80 25.79
N LEU A 413 -13.17 -22.70 24.95
CA LEU A 413 -13.44 -23.70 23.92
C LEU A 413 -12.33 -23.79 22.87
N ALA A 414 -11.78 -22.65 22.41
CA ALA A 414 -10.70 -22.63 21.44
C ALA A 414 -9.39 -23.24 22.02
N LEU A 415 -9.13 -23.04 23.30
CA LEU A 415 -7.94 -23.57 23.97
C LEU A 415 -7.95 -25.10 24.09
N ILE A 416 -9.13 -25.73 24.12
CA ILE A 416 -9.28 -27.20 24.19
C ILE A 416 -8.74 -27.87 22.93
N TYR A 417 -8.98 -27.29 21.75
CA TYR A 417 -8.64 -27.91 20.48
C TYR A 417 -7.22 -27.55 20.03
N PRO A 418 -6.27 -28.50 19.90
CA PRO A 418 -4.98 -28.22 19.30
C PRO A 418 -5.13 -27.93 17.80
N LEU A 419 -4.24 -27.08 17.26
CA LEU A 419 -4.12 -26.92 15.81
C LEU A 419 -3.59 -28.22 15.19
N VAL A 420 -4.19 -28.61 14.07
CA VAL A 420 -3.74 -29.74 13.24
C VAL A 420 -3.72 -29.30 11.78
N PHE A 421 -2.56 -29.41 11.13
CA PHE A 421 -2.45 -29.15 9.70
C PHE A 421 -3.02 -30.33 8.93
N ALA A 422 -3.66 -30.01 7.81
CA ALA A 422 -4.10 -31.02 6.88
C ALA A 422 -2.90 -31.80 6.31
N PRO A 423 -3.02 -33.14 6.16
CA PRO A 423 -1.97 -33.93 5.54
C PRO A 423 -1.79 -33.55 4.08
N ALA A 424 -0.55 -33.65 3.59
CA ALA A 424 -0.21 -33.39 2.20
C ALA A 424 -0.71 -34.54 1.31
N SER A 425 -2.03 -34.68 1.16
CA SER A 425 -2.64 -35.67 0.26
C SER A 425 -3.58 -34.99 -0.75
N SER A 426 -3.16 -35.02 -2.01
CA SER A 426 -3.94 -35.05 -3.24
C SER A 426 -5.31 -34.36 -3.25
N ARG A 427 -5.35 -33.04 -3.10
CA ARG A 427 -6.36 -32.25 -3.83
C ARG A 427 -5.74 -31.69 -5.11
N ILE A 428 -5.61 -32.57 -6.10
CA ILE A 428 -5.77 -32.17 -7.51
C ILE A 428 -6.99 -32.93 -8.00
N SER A 429 -8.16 -32.44 -7.64
CA SER A 429 -9.40 -32.85 -8.29
C SER A 429 -10.12 -31.59 -8.71
N SER A 430 -9.50 -30.85 -9.63
CA SER A 430 -10.35 -30.22 -10.64
C SER A 430 -10.93 -31.38 -11.44
N ASN A 431 -12.19 -31.73 -11.17
CA ASN A 431 -13.01 -32.67 -11.95
C ASN A 431 -13.29 -32.12 -13.36
N THR A 432 -12.28 -31.55 -14.03
CA THR A 432 -12.33 -31.22 -15.44
C THR A 432 -11.82 -32.45 -16.17
N SER A 433 -12.68 -33.05 -17.00
CA SER A 433 -12.32 -34.29 -17.69
C SER A 433 -11.01 -34.10 -18.47
N PHE A 434 -10.20 -35.14 -18.59
CA PHE A 434 -8.96 -35.12 -19.37
C PHE A 434 -9.17 -34.65 -20.83
N GLN A 435 -10.41 -34.79 -21.34
CA GLN A 435 -10.82 -34.37 -22.67
C GLN A 435 -11.02 -32.84 -22.77
N ASP A 436 -11.56 -32.21 -21.73
CA ASP A 436 -11.73 -30.74 -21.64
C ASP A 436 -10.40 -29.99 -21.56
N GLN A 437 -9.31 -30.67 -21.19
CA GLN A 437 -8.00 -30.04 -20.98
C GLN A 437 -7.08 -30.06 -22.19
N LYS A 438 -7.31 -30.88 -23.23
CA LYS A 438 -6.35 -31.03 -24.35
C LYS A 438 -6.16 -29.73 -25.15
N ALA A 439 -7.25 -29.11 -25.58
CA ALA A 439 -7.18 -27.85 -26.33
C ALA A 439 -6.63 -26.69 -25.47
N PRO A 440 -7.10 -26.47 -24.23
CA PRO A 440 -6.49 -25.51 -23.31
C PRO A 440 -4.99 -25.73 -23.06
N ASN A 441 -4.54 -26.99 -22.89
CA ASN A 441 -3.13 -27.29 -22.64
C ASN A 441 -2.25 -27.02 -23.87
N PHE A 442 -2.76 -27.28 -25.08
CA PHE A 442 -2.05 -26.90 -26.31
C PHE A 442 -1.90 -25.38 -26.43
N ILE A 443 -2.98 -24.62 -26.20
CA ILE A 443 -2.94 -23.14 -26.23
C ILE A 443 -1.96 -22.63 -25.18
N ARG A 444 -2.00 -23.16 -23.96
CA ARG A 444 -1.08 -22.78 -22.88
C ARG A 444 0.38 -23.07 -23.24
N ALA A 445 0.68 -24.24 -23.82
CA ALA A 445 2.03 -24.55 -24.30
C ALA A 445 2.48 -23.60 -25.43
N HIS A 446 1.58 -23.27 -26.35
CA HIS A 446 1.85 -22.29 -27.40
C HIS A 446 2.12 -20.90 -26.81
N LEU A 447 1.28 -20.43 -25.87
CA LEU A 447 1.42 -19.14 -25.20
C LEU A 447 2.71 -19.04 -24.39
N GLN A 448 3.09 -20.08 -23.65
CA GLN A 448 4.35 -20.12 -22.92
C GLN A 448 5.53 -19.88 -23.88
N ASN A 449 5.55 -20.56 -25.01
CA ASN A 449 6.58 -20.40 -26.04
C ASN A 449 6.50 -19.03 -26.74
N LEU A 450 5.29 -18.54 -27.00
CA LEU A 450 5.03 -17.25 -27.63
C LEU A 450 5.59 -16.11 -26.78
N LEU A 451 5.25 -16.11 -25.49
CA LEU A 451 5.64 -15.10 -24.50
C LEU A 451 7.08 -15.30 -23.99
N GLY A 452 7.65 -16.51 -24.16
CA GLY A 452 9.02 -16.82 -23.70
C GLY A 452 9.12 -17.03 -22.20
N LEU A 453 8.11 -17.67 -21.62
CA LEU A 453 8.04 -17.93 -20.20
C LEU A 453 8.76 -19.24 -19.83
N PRO A 454 9.37 -19.31 -18.63
CA PRO A 454 10.17 -20.46 -18.24
C PRO A 454 9.32 -21.72 -17.95
N SER A 455 8.04 -21.56 -17.64
CA SER A 455 7.16 -22.67 -17.27
C SER A 455 5.69 -22.32 -17.50
N LEU A 456 4.83 -23.36 -17.56
CA LEU A 456 3.38 -23.19 -17.51
C LEU A 456 2.92 -22.58 -16.18
N TYR A 457 3.60 -22.89 -15.08
CA TYR A 457 3.33 -22.25 -13.78
C TYR A 457 3.49 -20.73 -13.86
N ALA A 458 4.55 -20.24 -14.52
CA ALA A 458 4.75 -18.81 -14.70
C ALA A 458 3.65 -18.19 -15.57
N LEU A 459 3.20 -18.88 -16.63
CA LEU A 459 2.09 -18.43 -17.48
C LEU A 459 0.77 -18.35 -16.69
N ASP A 460 0.47 -19.39 -15.93
CA ASP A 460 -0.78 -19.53 -15.18
C ASP A 460 -1.01 -18.42 -14.15
N HIS A 461 0.07 -17.92 -13.54
CA HIS A 461 0.02 -16.87 -12.51
C HIS A 461 0.22 -15.46 -13.07
N MET A 462 0.43 -15.29 -14.38
CA MET A 462 0.46 -13.97 -14.99
C MET A 462 -0.92 -13.32 -14.96
N ASP A 463 -0.98 -11.99 -14.79
CA ASP A 463 -2.21 -11.23 -15.02
C ASP A 463 -2.41 -11.02 -16.53
N ALA A 464 -3.02 -12.00 -17.18
CA ALA A 464 -3.16 -12.03 -18.62
C ALA A 464 -4.53 -12.55 -19.05
N THR A 465 -5.16 -11.84 -20.00
CA THR A 465 -6.31 -12.34 -20.74
C THR A 465 -5.89 -12.55 -22.20
N VAL A 466 -6.22 -13.72 -22.75
CA VAL A 466 -5.91 -14.09 -24.14
C VAL A 466 -7.20 -14.45 -24.86
N GLU A 467 -7.47 -13.72 -25.93
CA GLU A 467 -8.55 -14.03 -26.86
C GLU A 467 -8.00 -14.88 -28.01
N THR A 468 -8.70 -15.95 -28.35
CA THR A 468 -8.28 -16.89 -29.40
C THR A 468 -9.27 -16.89 -30.55
N THR A 469 -8.83 -17.35 -31.72
CA THR A 469 -9.71 -17.56 -32.88
C THR A 469 -10.43 -18.91 -32.85
N LEU A 470 -10.30 -19.66 -31.75
CA LEU A 470 -10.93 -20.98 -31.63
C LEU A 470 -12.43 -20.83 -31.39
N ASP A 471 -13.18 -21.86 -31.78
CA ASP A 471 -14.60 -21.99 -31.46
C ASP A 471 -14.74 -23.24 -30.57
N ARG A 472 -15.16 -23.03 -29.32
CA ARG A 472 -15.25 -24.10 -28.32
C ARG A 472 -16.26 -25.16 -28.73
N ASP A 473 -17.42 -24.75 -29.24
CA ASP A 473 -18.52 -25.63 -29.59
C ASP A 473 -18.18 -26.49 -30.81
N LEU A 474 -17.53 -25.88 -31.80
CA LEU A 474 -17.02 -26.60 -32.97
C LEU A 474 -15.97 -27.65 -32.57
N GLN A 475 -15.04 -27.29 -31.69
CA GLN A 475 -14.00 -28.20 -31.19
C GLN A 475 -14.61 -29.38 -30.42
N PHE A 476 -15.62 -29.13 -29.58
CA PHE A 476 -16.34 -30.17 -28.85
C PHE A 476 -17.03 -31.12 -29.82
N ARG A 477 -17.83 -30.61 -30.77
CA ARG A 477 -18.54 -31.43 -31.77
C ARG A 477 -17.60 -32.28 -32.61
N ALA A 478 -16.48 -31.71 -33.07
CA ALA A 478 -15.47 -32.45 -33.83
C ALA A 478 -14.83 -33.56 -33.00
N THR A 479 -14.52 -33.30 -31.72
CA THR A 479 -13.94 -34.30 -30.81
C THR A 479 -14.92 -35.44 -30.54
N THR A 480 -16.20 -35.12 -30.25
CA THR A 480 -17.26 -36.12 -30.05
C THR A 480 -17.47 -36.98 -31.29
N LEU A 481 -17.50 -36.37 -32.48
CA LEU A 481 -17.62 -37.12 -33.74
C LEU A 481 -16.46 -38.11 -33.94
N LEU A 482 -15.22 -37.66 -33.74
CA LEU A 482 -14.03 -38.52 -33.86
C LEU A 482 -14.01 -39.66 -32.84
N GLN A 483 -14.55 -39.44 -31.64
CA GLN A 483 -14.67 -40.48 -30.62
C GLN A 483 -15.73 -41.52 -31.00
N HIS A 484 -16.87 -41.09 -31.53
CA HIS A 484 -17.89 -42.03 -32.04
C HIS A 484 -17.38 -42.88 -33.20
N LEU A 485 -16.44 -42.38 -34.00
CA LEU A 485 -15.79 -43.18 -35.05
C LEU A 485 -14.81 -44.23 -34.50
N ALA A 486 -14.37 -44.10 -33.24
CA ALA A 486 -13.48 -45.06 -32.59
C ALA A 486 -14.22 -46.20 -31.87
N ASP A 487 -15.55 -46.12 -31.79
CA ASP A 487 -16.42 -47.16 -31.22
C ASP A 487 -17.44 -47.58 -32.32
N PRO A 488 -17.04 -48.52 -33.20
CA PRO A 488 -17.69 -48.78 -34.50
C PRO A 488 -19.09 -49.40 -34.44
#